data_AF-A0A8T4D3L4-F1
#
_entry.id   AF-A0A8T4D3L4-F1
#
_cell.length_a   1.000
_cell.length_b   1.000
_cell.length_c   1.000
_cell.angle_alpha   90.00
_cell.angle_beta   90.00
_cell.angle_gamma   90.00
#
_symmetry.space_group_name_H-M   'P 1'
#
loop_
_entity.id
_entity.type
_entity.pdbx_description
1 polymer ?
#
loop_
_entity_poly.entity_id
_entity_poly.type
_entity_poly.pdbx_seq_one_letter_code
_entity_poly.pdbx_strand_id
1 'polypeptide(L)'
;MKDVDFLRAILETSILYVDMIEQSTLSNQQEEKSEAKPVKFGFCKCADCENSKWIAHANKRKRLILVSRNAFEKEMNNRANRGMGFFILIYAMMHAYLQILHPYSKAKTVEHKTNRYFKKAMQVVAKDGLAVIMNKVSV
;
A
#
# COMPACT_ATOMS: atom_id res chain seq x y z
N MET A 1 0.51 5.09 -19.57
CA MET A 1 0.94 3.74 -19.12
C MET A 1 2.16 3.83 -18.21
N LYS A 2 3.28 4.43 -18.64
CA LYS A 2 4.51 4.56 -17.82
C LYS A 2 4.31 5.14 -16.41
N ASP A 3 3.47 6.17 -16.23
CA ASP A 3 3.20 6.74 -14.91
C ASP A 3 2.45 5.78 -13.98
N VAL A 4 1.57 4.94 -14.53
CA VAL A 4 0.81 3.96 -13.76
C VAL A 4 1.72 2.82 -13.29
N ASP A 5 2.62 2.37 -14.16
CA ASP A 5 3.59 1.33 -13.84
C ASP A 5 4.65 1.83 -12.83
N PHE A 6 5.09 3.09 -12.97
CA PHE A 6 5.98 3.74 -12.01
C PHE A 6 5.36 3.79 -10.60
N LEU A 7 4.10 4.17 -10.50
CA LEU A 7 3.45 4.33 -9.21
C LEU A 7 3.03 3.00 -8.61
N ARG A 8 2.71 2.01 -9.45
CA ARG A 8 2.61 0.61 -9.04
C ARG A 8 3.92 0.11 -8.47
N ALA A 9 5.06 0.41 -9.10
CA ALA A 9 6.37 0.00 -8.61
C ALA A 9 6.74 0.67 -7.28
N ILE A 10 6.47 1.97 -7.11
CA ILE A 10 6.69 2.65 -5.82
C ILE A 10 5.80 2.04 -4.73
N LEU A 11 4.55 1.74 -5.08
CA LEU A 11 3.59 1.16 -4.16
C LEU A 11 4.00 -0.25 -3.71
N GLU A 12 4.33 -1.13 -4.66
CA GLU A 12 4.81 -2.48 -4.38
C GLU A 12 6.09 -2.42 -3.52
N THR A 13 7.01 -1.51 -3.84
CA THR A 13 8.23 -1.30 -3.05
C THR A 13 7.94 -0.80 -1.63
N SER A 14 6.99 0.13 -1.48
CA SER A 14 6.59 0.66 -0.18
C SER A 14 5.94 -0.41 0.70
N ILE A 15 5.15 -1.30 0.10
CA ILE A 15 4.49 -2.39 0.84
C ILE A 15 5.46 -3.53 1.14
N LEU A 16 6.36 -3.88 0.22
CA LEU A 16 7.44 -4.84 0.49
C LEU A 16 8.31 -4.40 1.67
N TYR A 17 8.63 -3.10 1.77
CA TYR A 17 9.37 -2.56 2.91
C TYR A 17 8.62 -2.77 4.24
N VAL A 18 7.30 -2.50 4.26
CA VAL A 18 6.47 -2.76 5.44
C VAL A 18 6.41 -4.24 5.76
N ASP A 19 6.28 -5.08 4.74
CA ASP A 19 6.21 -6.53 4.86
C ASP A 19 7.49 -7.09 5.49
N MET A 20 8.67 -6.67 5.04
CA MET A 20 9.95 -7.07 5.64
C MET A 20 10.05 -6.70 7.13
N ILE A 21 9.55 -5.53 7.52
CA ILE A 21 9.60 -5.07 8.92
C ILE A 21 8.57 -5.81 9.78
N GLU A 22 7.35 -5.94 9.31
CA GLU A 22 6.28 -6.58 10.07
C GLU A 22 6.42 -8.10 10.11
N GLN A 23 6.81 -8.76 9.02
CA GLN A 23 7.07 -10.20 9.03
C GLN A 23 8.22 -10.58 9.96
N SER A 24 9.32 -9.82 9.96
CA SER A 24 10.43 -10.07 10.90
C SER A 24 10.02 -9.85 12.36
N THR A 25 9.10 -8.91 12.61
CA THR A 25 8.54 -8.68 13.95
C THR A 25 7.55 -9.78 14.36
N LEU A 26 6.73 -10.27 13.41
CA LEU A 26 5.73 -11.32 13.62
C LEU A 26 6.37 -12.71 13.73
N SER A 27 7.42 -13.00 12.95
CA SER A 27 8.18 -14.25 13.02
C SER A 27 8.91 -14.40 14.35
N ASN A 28 9.34 -13.29 14.95
CA ASN A 28 9.94 -13.28 16.29
C ASN A 28 8.90 -13.47 17.41
N GLN A 29 7.60 -13.38 17.11
CA GLN A 29 6.51 -13.59 18.07
C GLN A 29 5.79 -14.93 17.89
N GLN A 30 6.05 -15.64 16.79
CA GLN A 30 5.41 -16.92 16.47
C GLN A 30 6.46 -17.92 15.99
N GLU A 31 7.02 -18.70 16.93
CA GLU A 31 7.50 -20.04 16.62
C GLU A 31 6.30 -20.90 16.23
N GLU A 32 5.82 -20.79 14.99
CA GLU A 32 5.22 -21.91 14.26
C GLU A 32 4.77 -21.51 12.84
N LYS A 33 5.18 -22.37 11.92
CA LYS A 33 4.93 -22.43 10.48
C LYS A 33 3.50 -22.03 10.06
N SER A 34 3.44 -21.03 9.18
CA SER A 34 2.54 -21.02 8.03
C SER A 34 3.07 -19.98 7.07
N GLU A 35 3.49 -20.38 5.86
CA GLU A 35 3.78 -19.43 4.78
C GLU A 35 2.54 -18.56 4.56
N ALA A 36 2.56 -17.35 5.11
CA ALA A 36 1.47 -16.42 4.96
C ALA A 36 1.36 -16.09 3.47
N LYS A 37 0.25 -16.48 2.83
CA LYS A 37 0.02 -16.22 1.40
C LYS A 37 0.33 -14.74 1.10
N PRO A 38 1.04 -14.44 0.00
CA PRO A 38 1.40 -13.06 -0.32
C PRO A 38 0.16 -12.19 -0.46
N VAL A 39 0.22 -10.95 0.05
CA VAL A 39 -0.86 -10.00 -0.15
C VAL A 39 -0.83 -9.52 -1.60
N LYS A 40 -1.98 -9.60 -2.26
CA LYS A 40 -2.14 -9.18 -3.66
C LYS A 40 -2.79 -7.81 -3.76
N PHE A 41 -2.69 -7.22 -4.95
CA PHE A 41 -3.30 -5.93 -5.29
C PHE A 41 -4.20 -6.05 -6.52
N GLY A 42 -5.30 -5.30 -6.52
CA GLY A 42 -6.18 -5.17 -7.67
C GLY A 42 -7.10 -3.96 -7.57
N PHE A 43 -7.80 -3.68 -8.66
CA PHE A 43 -8.85 -2.66 -8.66
C PHE A 43 -10.18 -3.24 -8.16
N CYS A 44 -10.87 -2.46 -7.33
CA CYS A 44 -12.20 -2.77 -6.85
C CYS A 44 -13.27 -2.39 -7.88
N LYS A 45 -14.34 -3.18 -7.92
CA LYS A 45 -15.55 -2.95 -8.74
C LYS A 45 -16.80 -2.85 -7.87
N CYS A 46 -16.67 -2.57 -6.58
CA CYS A 46 -17.85 -2.39 -5.73
C CYS A 46 -18.37 -0.96 -5.84
N ALA A 47 -19.69 -0.80 -5.69
CA ALA A 47 -20.36 0.50 -5.78
C ALA A 47 -19.77 1.55 -4.81
N ASP A 48 -19.35 1.15 -3.60
CA ASP A 48 -18.72 2.04 -2.63
C ASP A 48 -17.35 2.59 -3.12
N CYS A 49 -16.56 1.76 -3.83
CA CYS A 49 -15.30 2.20 -4.42
C CYS A 49 -15.52 2.98 -5.72
N GLU A 50 -16.52 2.61 -6.52
CA GLU A 50 -16.88 3.34 -7.75
C GLU A 50 -17.38 4.76 -7.44
N ASN A 51 -18.11 4.92 -6.33
CA ASN A 51 -18.57 6.21 -5.80
C ASN A 51 -17.49 7.01 -5.04
N SER A 52 -16.22 6.57 -5.07
CA SER A 52 -15.09 7.24 -4.41
C SER A 52 -15.24 7.44 -2.90
N LYS A 53 -16.12 6.68 -2.24
CA LYS A 53 -16.29 6.72 -0.77
C LYS A 53 -15.06 6.16 -0.06
N TRP A 54 -14.31 5.28 -0.74
CA TRP A 54 -13.08 4.67 -0.25
C TRP A 54 -12.02 4.64 -1.34
N ILE A 55 -10.80 5.06 -1.01
CA ILE A 55 -9.64 5.02 -1.92
C ILE A 55 -9.11 3.60 -2.06
N ALA A 56 -8.96 2.89 -0.93
CA ALA A 56 -8.60 1.48 -0.89
C ALA A 56 -9.28 0.78 0.30
N HIS A 57 -9.51 -0.52 0.19
CA HIS A 57 -9.93 -1.36 1.32
C HIS A 57 -9.31 -2.76 1.28
N ALA A 58 -9.40 -3.44 2.42
CA ALA A 58 -8.80 -4.75 2.63
C ALA A 58 -9.83 -5.88 2.54
N ASN A 59 -9.58 -6.87 1.70
CA ASN A 59 -10.20 -8.19 1.83
C ASN A 59 -9.28 -9.08 2.69
N LYS A 60 -9.53 -9.10 4.00
CA LYS A 60 -8.72 -9.85 4.98
C LYS A 60 -8.65 -11.35 4.67
N ARG A 61 -9.78 -11.96 4.27
CA ARG A 61 -9.86 -13.41 3.97
C ARG A 61 -9.05 -13.80 2.74
N LYS A 62 -9.16 -13.01 1.66
CA LYS A 62 -8.43 -13.25 0.40
C LYS A 62 -7.03 -12.65 0.39
N ARG A 63 -6.63 -11.94 1.46
CA ARG A 63 -5.38 -11.16 1.55
C ARG A 63 -5.16 -10.31 0.29
N LEU A 64 -6.19 -9.54 -0.06
CA LEU A 64 -6.23 -8.73 -1.27
C LEU A 64 -6.55 -7.28 -0.92
N ILE A 65 -5.70 -6.37 -1.36
CA ILE A 65 -5.94 -4.92 -1.30
C ILE A 65 -6.65 -4.52 -2.58
N LEU A 66 -7.79 -3.87 -2.42
CA LEU A 66 -8.65 -3.43 -3.51
C LEU A 66 -8.66 -1.90 -3.54
N VAL A 67 -8.28 -1.34 -4.67
CA VAL A 67 -8.16 0.11 -4.88
C VAL A 67 -9.29 0.60 -5.77
N SER A 68 -9.91 1.73 -5.44
CA SER A 68 -10.87 2.36 -6.36
C SER A 68 -10.13 2.83 -7.61
N ARG A 69 -10.56 2.35 -8.78
CA ARG A 69 -10.02 2.80 -10.06
C ARG A 69 -10.25 4.29 -10.28
N ASN A 70 -11.45 4.77 -9.97
CA ASN A 70 -11.81 6.18 -10.11
C ASN A 70 -10.99 7.07 -9.17
N ALA A 71 -10.81 6.66 -7.91
CA ALA A 71 -9.97 7.41 -6.98
C ALA A 71 -8.50 7.41 -7.42
N PHE A 72 -7.99 6.26 -7.87
CA PHE A 72 -6.65 6.14 -8.43
C PHE A 72 -6.46 7.09 -9.61
N GLU A 73 -7.31 6.99 -10.64
CA GLU A 73 -7.24 7.83 -11.83
C GLU A 73 -7.44 9.33 -11.52
N LYS A 74 -8.30 9.67 -10.55
CA LYS A 74 -8.47 11.05 -10.09
C LYS A 74 -7.19 11.61 -9.46
N GLU A 75 -6.60 10.89 -8.51
CA GLU A 75 -5.36 11.32 -7.84
C GLU A 75 -4.18 11.36 -8.82
N MET A 76 -4.17 10.47 -9.81
CA MET A 76 -3.20 10.44 -10.91
C MET A 76 -3.29 11.64 -11.85
N ASN A 77 -4.52 12.00 -12.21
CA ASN A 77 -4.78 13.07 -13.17
C ASN A 77 -4.86 14.45 -12.52
N ASN A 78 -4.74 14.53 -11.18
CA ASN A 78 -4.75 15.79 -10.46
C ASN A 78 -3.48 16.61 -10.74
N ARG A 79 -3.54 17.46 -11.77
CA ARG A 79 -2.43 18.31 -12.22
C ARG A 79 -2.01 19.36 -11.20
N ALA A 80 -2.94 19.82 -10.36
CA ALA A 80 -2.67 20.84 -9.35
C ALA A 80 -1.83 20.31 -8.17
N ASN A 81 -1.93 19.00 -7.89
CA ASN A 81 -1.31 18.34 -6.74
C ASN A 81 -0.48 17.11 -7.15
N ARG A 82 0.23 17.19 -8.29
CA ARG A 82 1.14 16.13 -8.75
C ARG A 82 2.16 15.82 -7.65
N GLY A 83 1.93 14.75 -6.91
CA GLY A 83 2.71 14.35 -5.73
C GLY A 83 1.82 14.02 -4.53
N MET A 84 0.97 14.94 -4.06
CA MET A 84 0.12 14.70 -2.87
C MET A 84 -0.90 13.58 -3.09
N GLY A 85 -1.55 13.53 -4.26
CA GLY A 85 -2.50 12.47 -4.58
C GLY A 85 -1.88 11.08 -4.54
N PHE A 86 -0.60 11.00 -4.91
CA PHE A 86 0.15 9.76 -4.86
C PHE A 86 0.48 9.31 -3.41
N PHE A 87 0.86 10.24 -2.54
CA PHE A 87 1.06 9.95 -1.12
C PHE A 87 -0.23 9.46 -0.44
N ILE A 88 -1.37 10.04 -0.80
CA ILE A 88 -2.69 9.61 -0.31
C ILE A 88 -2.98 8.17 -0.72
N LEU A 89 -2.69 7.80 -1.98
CA LEU A 89 -2.86 6.43 -2.47
C LEU A 89 -1.98 5.44 -1.71
N ILE A 90 -0.68 5.74 -1.54
CA ILE A 90 0.24 4.88 -0.79
C ILE A 90 -0.27 4.70 0.65
N TYR A 91 -0.66 5.79 1.30
CA TYR A 91 -1.15 5.76 2.68
C TYR A 91 -2.38 4.85 2.81
N ALA A 92 -3.38 5.03 1.94
CA ALA A 92 -4.61 4.24 1.97
C ALA A 92 -4.34 2.75 1.76
N MET A 93 -3.40 2.41 0.88
CA MET A 93 -3.03 1.02 0.61
C MET A 93 -2.20 0.41 1.73
N MET A 94 -1.29 1.17 2.36
CA MET A 94 -0.57 0.72 3.57
C MET A 94 -1.52 0.49 4.74
N HIS A 95 -2.53 1.34 4.90
CA HIS A 95 -3.55 1.15 5.92
C HIS A 95 -4.33 -0.15 5.67
N ALA A 96 -4.79 -0.38 4.44
CA ALA A 96 -5.44 -1.63 4.05
C ALA A 96 -4.52 -2.86 4.25
N TYR A 97 -3.23 -2.72 3.95
CA TYR A 97 -2.23 -3.77 4.20
C TYR A 97 -2.14 -4.16 5.66
N LEU A 98 -2.02 -3.17 6.55
CA LEU A 98 -1.92 -3.41 7.99
C LEU A 98 -3.23 -3.96 8.56
N GLN A 99 -4.39 -3.63 7.98
CA GLN A 99 -5.65 -4.29 8.33
C GLN A 99 -5.66 -5.79 7.96
N ILE A 100 -4.95 -6.20 6.91
CA ILE A 100 -4.81 -7.61 6.52
C ILE A 100 -3.86 -8.33 7.46
N LEU A 101 -2.72 -7.71 7.81
CA LEU A 101 -1.74 -8.31 8.72
C LEU A 101 -2.23 -8.36 10.17
N HIS A 102 -3.01 -7.38 10.60
CA HIS A 102 -3.50 -7.24 11.96
C HIS A 102 -5.03 -7.26 12.00
N PRO A 103 -5.69 -8.37 11.59
CA PRO A 103 -7.13 -8.40 11.37
C PRO A 103 -7.97 -8.13 12.63
N TYR A 104 -7.40 -8.40 13.81
CA TYR A 104 -8.02 -8.22 15.13
C TYR A 104 -7.60 -6.94 15.85
N SER A 105 -6.68 -6.16 15.28
CA SER A 105 -6.29 -4.87 15.88
C SER A 105 -7.39 -3.83 15.76
N LYS A 106 -7.48 -2.96 16.77
CA LYS A 106 -8.39 -1.81 16.75
C LYS A 106 -7.99 -0.84 15.63
N ALA A 107 -8.97 -0.13 15.05
CA ALA A 107 -8.74 0.82 13.96
C ALA A 107 -7.66 1.86 14.29
N LYS A 108 -7.71 2.45 15.50
CA LYS A 108 -6.69 3.42 15.97
C LYS A 108 -5.27 2.84 16.02
N THR A 109 -5.14 1.55 16.35
CA THR A 109 -3.83 0.88 16.39
C THR A 109 -3.27 0.71 14.98
N VAL A 110 -4.13 0.32 14.02
CA VAL A 110 -3.76 0.19 12.61
C VAL A 110 -3.36 1.56 12.04
N GLU A 111 -4.12 2.60 12.35
CA GLU A 111 -3.82 3.98 11.95
C GLU A 111 -2.46 4.45 12.48
N HIS A 112 -2.19 4.24 13.77
CA HIS A 112 -0.90 4.61 14.37
C HIS A 112 0.28 3.89 13.70
N LYS A 113 0.14 2.58 13.45
CA LYS A 113 1.14 1.80 12.69
C LYS A 113 1.30 2.33 11.27
N THR A 114 0.19 2.66 10.60
CA THR A 114 0.19 3.22 9.24
C THR A 114 0.99 4.51 9.21
N ASN A 115 0.71 5.46 10.11
CA ASN A 115 1.43 6.73 10.20
C ASN A 115 2.94 6.53 10.39
N ARG A 116 3.31 5.62 11.30
CA ARG A 116 4.72 5.31 11.59
C ARG A 116 5.44 4.73 10.38
N TYR A 117 4.84 3.74 9.72
CA TYR A 117 5.47 3.08 8.59
C TYR A 117 5.47 3.92 7.33
N PHE A 118 4.38 4.65 7.08
CA PHE A 118 4.30 5.57 5.96
C PHE A 118 5.46 6.58 5.98
N LYS A 119 5.70 7.21 7.13
CA LYS A 119 6.82 8.16 7.29
C LYS A 119 8.17 7.52 6.97
N LYS A 120 8.42 6.31 7.48
CA LYS A 120 9.69 5.58 7.25
C LYS A 120 9.83 5.13 5.79
N ALA A 121 8.77 4.57 5.20
CA ALA A 121 8.77 4.13 3.82
C ALA A 121 9.04 5.31 2.88
N MET A 122 8.45 6.48 3.13
CA MET A 122 8.69 7.67 2.32
C MET A 122 10.13 8.20 2.47
N GLN A 123 10.73 8.11 3.65
CA GLN A 123 12.15 8.42 3.83
C GLN A 123 13.07 7.49 3.01
N VAL A 124 12.76 6.19 2.98
CA VAL A 124 13.52 5.21 2.18
C VAL A 124 13.32 5.43 0.68
N VAL A 125 12.09 5.69 0.24
CA VAL A 125 11.79 6.01 -1.16
C VAL A 125 12.53 7.27 -1.60
N ALA A 126 12.56 8.31 -0.76
CA ALA A 126 13.26 9.55 -1.05
C ALA A 126 14.79 9.38 -1.09
N LYS A 127 15.37 8.51 -0.25
CA LYS A 127 16.82 8.33 -0.14
C LYS A 127 17.39 7.37 -1.18
N ASP A 128 16.82 6.18 -1.28
CA ASP A 128 17.39 5.05 -2.01
C ASP A 128 16.41 4.51 -3.07
N GLY A 129 15.11 4.70 -2.86
CA GLY A 129 14.07 4.10 -3.70
C GLY A 129 13.94 4.74 -5.08
N LEU A 130 14.15 6.05 -5.24
CA LEU A 130 13.92 6.72 -6.53
C LEU A 130 14.80 6.13 -7.65
N ALA A 131 16.08 5.84 -7.35
CA ALA A 131 17.01 5.22 -8.30
C ALA A 131 16.60 3.77 -8.64
N VAL A 132 16.22 2.98 -7.62
CA VAL A 132 15.77 1.59 -7.80
C VAL A 132 14.46 1.51 -8.60
N ILE A 133 13.54 2.43 -8.34
CA ILE A 133 12.25 2.52 -9.03
C ILE A 133 12.47 2.97 -10.49
N MET A 134 13.32 3.96 -10.73
CA MET A 134 13.67 4.37 -12.10
C MET A 134 14.29 3.23 -12.91
N ASN A 135 15.17 2.43 -12.30
CA ASN A 135 15.75 1.25 -12.95
C ASN A 135 14.70 0.18 -13.27
N LYS A 136 13.69 -0.03 -12.42
CA LYS A 136 12.61 -0.99 -12.68
C LYS A 136 11.67 -0.59 -13.81
N VAL A 137 11.50 0.71 -14.06
CA VAL A 137 10.48 1.26 -14.97
C VAL A 137 11.08 1.63 -16.34
N SER A 138 12.41 1.67 -16.45
CA SER A 138 13.13 1.97 -17.69
C SER A 138 13.40 0.74 -18.58
N VAL A 139 12.91 -0.44 -18.18
CA VAL A 139 13.03 -1.72 -18.91
C VAL A 139 11.77 -1.99 -19.72
#